data_AF-A0A2D6X1D7-F1
#
_entry.id   AF-A0A2D6X1D7-F1
#
_cell.length_a   1.000
_cell.length_b   1.000
_cell.length_c   1.000
_cell.angle_alpha   90.00
_cell.angle_beta   90.00
_cell.angle_gamma   90.00
#
_symmetry.space_group_name_H-M   'P 1'
#
loop_
_entity.id
_entity.type
_entity.pdbx_description
1 polymer ?
#
loop_
_entity_poly.entity_id
_entity_poly.type
_entity_poly.pdbx_seq_one_letter_code
_entity_poly.pdbx_strand_id
1 'polypeptide(L)'
;MTDPAREADLAVGYTQQWRDFPEFKPYLMASVKSLEEEDEARQLGWSTYRIKPKDEKKRKHEVNCPAQMTNNKIQCYKCPVPCNGTKGGQQSIVCWPTGKGKNKVLELLGDHKPCNKTKPLILVNQ
;
A
#
# COMPACT_ATOMS: atom_id res chain seq x y z
N MET A 1 -24.89 -21.20 -0.14
CA MET A 1 -24.79 -19.88 -0.80
C MET A 1 -24.01 -18.99 0.14
N THR A 2 -22.73 -18.75 -0.12
CA THR A 2 -21.95 -17.76 0.63
C THR A 2 -22.40 -16.37 0.21
N ASP A 3 -22.60 -15.50 1.20
CA ASP A 3 -22.96 -14.11 1.00
C ASP A 3 -21.80 -13.40 0.27
N PRO A 4 -22.01 -12.83 -0.93
CA PRO A 4 -20.96 -12.16 -1.70
C PRO A 4 -20.35 -10.95 -0.96
N ALA A 5 -21.04 -10.39 0.04
CA ALA A 5 -20.47 -9.35 0.90
C ALA A 5 -19.33 -9.88 1.80
N ARG A 6 -19.38 -11.16 2.18
CA ARG A 6 -18.35 -11.80 3.02
C ARG A 6 -17.08 -12.16 2.23
N GLU A 7 -17.17 -12.27 0.92
CA GLU A 7 -16.03 -12.51 0.02
C GLU A 7 -15.33 -11.20 -0.40
N ALA A 8 -16.03 -10.05 -0.31
CA ALA A 8 -15.47 -8.72 -0.58
C ALA A 8 -14.59 -8.16 0.57
N ASP A 9 -14.70 -8.71 1.78
CA ASP A 9 -13.97 -8.28 3.00
C ASP A 9 -12.46 -8.59 3.01
N LEU A 10 -11.92 -9.13 1.90
CA LEU A 10 -10.51 -9.51 1.75
C LEU A 10 -9.75 -8.67 0.72
N ALA A 11 -10.39 -7.69 0.07
CA ALA A 11 -9.73 -6.89 -0.96
C ALA A 11 -8.68 -5.95 -0.33
N VAL A 12 -7.40 -6.14 -0.62
CA VAL A 12 -6.37 -5.15 -0.27
C VAL A 12 -6.37 -4.07 -1.35
N GLY A 13 -6.73 -2.85 -1.00
CA GLY A 13 -7.04 -1.80 -1.97
C GLY A 13 -5.84 -0.95 -2.39
N TYR A 14 -4.78 -1.51 -2.98
CA TYR A 14 -3.72 -0.71 -3.61
C TYR A 14 -3.25 -1.28 -4.95
N THR A 15 -2.78 -0.42 -5.85
CA THR A 15 -2.35 -0.80 -7.20
C THR A 15 -1.00 -0.21 -7.56
N GLN A 16 -0.20 -0.97 -8.31
CA GLN A 16 1.03 -0.47 -8.96
C GLN A 16 0.75 0.24 -10.29
N GLN A 17 -0.43 0.04 -10.88
CA GLN A 17 -0.84 0.61 -12.17
C GLN A 17 -1.63 1.92 -11.99
N TRP A 18 -1.33 2.68 -10.93
CA TRP A 18 -2.06 3.90 -10.58
C TRP A 18 -1.85 5.04 -11.59
N ARG A 19 -0.80 4.98 -12.41
CA ARG A 19 -0.56 5.92 -13.52
C ARG A 19 -1.47 5.64 -14.71
N ASP A 20 -1.70 4.37 -15.01
CA ASP A 20 -2.46 3.94 -16.18
C ASP A 20 -3.98 3.95 -15.95
N PHE A 21 -4.41 3.77 -14.70
CA PHE A 21 -5.82 3.69 -14.32
C PHE A 21 -6.20 4.71 -13.21
N PRO A 22 -6.16 6.03 -13.52
CA PRO A 22 -6.49 7.10 -12.57
C PRO A 22 -7.92 7.04 -12.02
N GLU A 23 -8.84 6.39 -12.74
CA GLU A 23 -10.25 6.18 -12.35
C GLU A 23 -10.41 5.33 -11.09
N PHE A 24 -9.41 4.53 -10.72
CA PHE A 24 -9.48 3.69 -9.52
C PHE A 24 -9.11 4.40 -8.22
N LYS A 25 -8.66 5.65 -8.29
CA LYS A 25 -8.28 6.47 -7.13
C LYS A 25 -9.34 6.56 -6.01
N PRO A 26 -10.66 6.63 -6.29
CA PRO A 26 -11.68 6.61 -5.23
C PRO A 26 -11.74 5.29 -4.46
N TYR A 27 -11.21 4.20 -5.04
CA TYR A 27 -11.33 2.85 -4.52
C TYR A 27 -10.00 2.29 -4.01
N LEU A 28 -8.88 2.67 -4.61
CA LEU A 28 -7.55 2.11 -4.37
C LEU A 28 -6.53 3.19 -3.97
N MET A 29 -5.46 2.75 -3.30
CA MET A 29 -4.27 3.54 -3.04
C MET A 29 -3.19 3.30 -4.12
N ALA A 30 -2.35 4.28 -4.38
CA ALA A 30 -1.16 4.11 -5.21
C ALA A 30 -0.08 3.38 -4.41
N SER A 31 0.35 2.21 -4.88
CA SER A 31 1.52 1.51 -4.34
C SER A 31 2.78 2.17 -4.90
N VAL A 32 3.55 2.81 -4.02
CA VAL A 32 4.73 3.59 -4.37
C VAL A 32 5.96 3.04 -3.67
N LYS A 33 7.12 3.14 -4.32
CA LYS A 33 8.38 2.59 -3.80
C LYS A 33 9.41 3.65 -3.44
N SER A 34 9.19 4.90 -3.83
CA SER A 34 10.08 6.02 -3.53
C SER A 34 9.30 7.24 -3.05
N LEU A 35 10.01 8.24 -2.52
CA LEU A 35 9.42 9.51 -2.11
C LEU A 35 8.93 10.32 -3.33
N GLU A 36 9.65 10.22 -4.44
CA GLU A 36 9.31 10.88 -5.71
C GLU A 36 8.01 10.33 -6.30
N GLU A 37 7.84 9.00 -6.33
CA GLU A 37 6.58 8.38 -6.76
C GLU A 37 5.43 8.75 -5.82
N GLU A 38 5.70 8.88 -4.52
CA GLU A 38 4.72 9.29 -3.55
C GLU A 38 4.27 10.74 -3.79
N ASP A 39 5.21 11.65 -4.08
CA ASP A 39 4.91 13.04 -4.42
C ASP A 39 4.10 13.15 -5.70
N GLU A 40 4.48 12.40 -6.74
CA GLU A 40 3.74 12.34 -8.01
C GLU A 40 2.30 11.84 -7.79
N ALA A 41 2.14 10.70 -7.10
CA ALA A 41 0.84 10.12 -6.83
C ALA A 41 -0.05 11.09 -6.03
N ARG A 42 0.52 11.76 -5.01
CA ARG A 42 -0.20 12.74 -4.20
C ARG A 42 -0.58 14.00 -4.96
N GLN A 43 0.29 14.52 -5.82
CA GLN A 43 -0.02 15.65 -6.70
C GLN A 43 -1.18 15.32 -7.64
N LEU A 44 -1.26 14.05 -8.07
CA LEU A 44 -2.37 13.53 -8.86
C LEU A 44 -3.60 13.18 -8.00
N GLY A 45 -3.57 13.38 -6.68
CA GLY A 45 -4.70 13.18 -5.77
C GLY A 45 -4.86 11.77 -5.22
N TRP A 46 -3.90 10.87 -5.41
CA TRP A 46 -3.92 9.54 -4.81
C TRP A 46 -3.51 9.58 -3.33
N SER A 47 -4.16 8.76 -2.52
CA SER A 47 -3.53 8.27 -1.27
C SER A 47 -2.52 7.17 -1.61
N THR A 48 -1.42 7.10 -0.86
CA THR A 48 -0.32 6.18 -1.17
C THR A 48 -0.16 5.09 -0.13
N TYR A 49 0.29 3.92 -0.58
CA TYR A 49 0.84 2.85 0.25
C TYR A 49 2.33 2.74 -0.06
N ARG A 50 3.17 3.06 0.92
CA ARG A 50 4.64 3.05 0.77
C ARG A 50 5.29 2.06 1.71
N ILE A 51 6.32 1.37 1.23
CA ILE A 51 7.18 0.53 2.05
C ILE A 51 8.49 1.28 2.30
N LYS A 52 8.93 1.36 3.56
CA LYS A 52 10.19 2.00 3.96
C LYS A 52 11.00 1.10 4.91
N PRO A 53 12.32 1.30 5.06
CA PRO A 53 13.09 0.77 6.17
C PRO A 53 12.52 1.19 7.54
N LYS A 54 12.72 0.36 8.57
CA LYS A 54 12.15 0.60 9.90
C LYS A 54 12.62 1.94 10.49
N ASP A 55 13.90 2.25 10.30
CA ASP A 55 14.56 3.43 10.89
C ASP A 55 14.36 4.72 10.06
N GLU A 56 13.84 4.59 8.83
CA GLU A 56 13.47 5.76 8.03
C GLU A 56 12.25 6.45 8.67
N LYS A 57 12.23 7.79 8.71
CA LYS A 57 11.08 8.53 9.26
C LYS A 57 9.91 8.52 8.27
N LYS A 58 8.69 8.43 8.80
CA LYS A 58 7.48 8.71 8.01
C LYS A 58 7.37 10.20 7.70
N ARG A 59 6.67 10.55 6.63
CA ARG A 59 6.29 11.93 6.28
C ARG A 59 5.08 12.39 7.09
N LYS A 60 4.87 13.70 7.17
CA LYS A 60 3.82 14.30 8.03
C LYS A 60 2.41 13.83 7.67
N HIS A 61 2.13 13.61 6.38
CA HIS A 61 0.85 13.13 5.87
C HIS A 61 0.73 11.60 5.85
N GLU A 62 1.74 10.87 6.32
CA GLU A 62 1.69 9.42 6.42
C GLU A 62 1.29 9.00 7.84
N VAL A 63 0.62 7.86 7.96
CA VAL A 63 0.49 7.13 9.23
C VAL A 63 1.10 5.74 9.10
N ASN A 64 1.70 5.27 10.18
CA ASN A 64 2.19 3.91 10.25
C ASN A 64 1.01 2.94 10.22
N CYS A 65 1.17 1.80 9.56
CA CYS A 65 0.18 0.74 9.57
C CYS A 65 -0.17 0.30 11.02
N PRO A 66 -1.46 0.32 11.43
CA PRO A 66 -1.87 -0.06 12.77
C PRO A 66 -1.51 -1.50 13.15
N ALA A 67 -1.51 -2.43 12.19
CA ALA A 67 -1.08 -3.80 12.42
C ALA A 67 0.37 -3.84 12.93
N GLN A 68 1.25 -3.02 12.37
CA GLN A 68 2.65 -2.99 12.78
C GLN A 68 2.86 -2.26 14.11
N MET A 69 2.06 -1.24 14.40
CA MET A 69 2.08 -0.53 15.68
C MET A 69 1.55 -1.38 16.84
N THR A 70 0.67 -2.34 16.55
CA THR A 70 0.01 -3.19 17.57
C THR A 70 0.55 -4.61 17.60
N ASN A 71 1.65 -4.90 16.90
CA ASN A 71 2.22 -6.24 16.76
C ASN A 71 1.17 -7.28 16.28
N ASN A 72 0.46 -6.93 15.21
CA ASN A 72 -0.60 -7.70 14.55
C ASN A 72 -1.81 -8.03 15.44
N LYS A 73 -2.04 -7.30 16.54
CA LYS A 73 -3.30 -7.43 17.29
C LYS A 73 -4.50 -6.92 16.48
N ILE A 74 -4.28 -5.90 15.64
CA ILE A 74 -5.25 -5.46 14.62
C ILE A 74 -4.96 -6.20 13.32
N GLN A 75 -5.97 -6.89 12.81
CA GLN A 75 -5.92 -7.61 11.53
C GLN A 75 -6.49 -6.74 10.41
N CYS A 76 -6.00 -6.87 9.18
CA CYS A 76 -6.38 -6.00 8.05
C CYS A 76 -7.90 -5.93 7.83
N TYR A 77 -8.60 -7.07 7.91
CA TYR A 77 -10.06 -7.14 7.73
C TYR A 77 -10.86 -6.42 8.85
N LYS A 78 -10.24 -6.15 10.01
CA LYS A 78 -10.82 -5.32 11.10
C LYS A 78 -10.17 -3.94 11.19
N CYS A 79 -9.26 -3.61 10.29
CA CYS A 79 -8.49 -2.38 10.35
C CYS A 79 -9.38 -1.23 9.84
N PRO A 80 -9.53 -0.12 10.58
CA PRO A 80 -10.35 1.02 10.13
C PRO A 80 -9.67 1.86 9.02
N VAL A 81 -8.58 1.36 8.44
CA VAL A 81 -7.72 2.06 7.49
C VAL A 81 -8.05 1.60 6.06
N PRO A 82 -8.05 2.52 5.06
CA PRO A 82 -8.51 2.26 3.68
C PRO A 82 -7.78 1.13 2.93
N CYS A 83 -6.63 0.67 3.41
CA CYS A 83 -5.90 -0.43 2.76
C CYS A 83 -6.67 -1.77 2.77
N ASN A 84 -7.72 -1.90 3.58
CA ASN A 84 -8.61 -3.07 3.63
C ASN A 84 -9.65 -3.12 2.49
N GLY A 85 -9.56 -2.22 1.50
CA GLY A 85 -10.40 -2.26 0.29
C GLY A 85 -11.84 -1.78 0.50
N THR A 86 -12.18 -1.27 1.69
CA THR A 86 -13.53 -0.75 1.96
C THR A 86 -13.78 0.62 1.36
N LYS A 87 -12.75 1.48 1.28
CA LYS A 87 -12.76 2.82 0.65
C LYS A 87 -11.35 3.23 0.23
N GLY A 88 -11.20 3.95 -0.88
CA GLY A 88 -9.95 4.64 -1.20
C GLY A 88 -9.81 5.96 -0.44
N GLY A 89 -8.57 6.41 -0.23
CA GLY A 89 -8.32 7.85 -0.43
C GLY A 89 -8.42 8.85 0.73
N GLN A 90 -8.28 8.50 2.02
CA GLN A 90 -8.24 9.54 3.07
C GLN A 90 -6.85 9.80 3.67
N GLN A 91 -6.04 8.76 3.86
CA GLN A 91 -4.75 8.88 4.54
C GLN A 91 -3.71 8.00 3.85
N SER A 92 -2.51 8.54 3.60
CA SER A 92 -1.38 7.76 3.09
C SER A 92 -0.81 6.86 4.19
N ILE A 93 -0.49 5.62 3.85
CA ILE A 93 -0.04 4.58 4.77
C ILE A 93 1.38 4.21 4.45
N VAL A 94 2.17 4.08 5.51
CA VAL A 94 3.54 3.60 5.42
C VAL A 94 3.72 2.32 6.24
N CYS A 95 4.41 1.37 5.65
CA CYS A 95 4.77 0.09 6.26
C CYS A 95 6.28 -0.13 6.24
N TRP A 96 6.78 -0.98 7.13
CA TRP A 96 8.12 -1.56 6.99
C TRP A 96 8.07 -3.05 6.62
N PRO A 97 9.07 -3.59 5.90
CA PRO A 97 9.12 -5.00 5.57
C PRO A 97 9.14 -5.88 6.83
N THR A 98 8.24 -6.86 6.89
CA THR A 98 8.20 -7.90 7.93
C THR A 98 8.19 -9.29 7.28
N GLY A 99 8.55 -10.33 8.04
CA GLY A 99 8.52 -11.71 7.56
C GLY A 99 9.75 -12.17 6.79
N LYS A 100 9.62 -13.34 6.13
CA LYS A 100 10.67 -13.96 5.31
C LYS A 100 10.88 -13.13 4.04
N GLY A 101 12.12 -12.79 3.72
CA GLY A 101 12.45 -11.96 2.55
C GLY A 101 12.56 -10.44 2.83
N LYS A 102 12.35 -10.00 4.08
CA LYS A 102 12.49 -8.59 4.47
C LYS A 102 13.84 -7.97 4.06
N ASN A 103 14.94 -8.71 4.17
CA ASN A 103 16.28 -8.21 3.82
C ASN A 103 16.39 -7.93 2.32
N LYS A 104 15.80 -8.77 1.47
CA LYS A 104 15.76 -8.55 0.02
C LYS A 104 14.90 -7.34 -0.35
N VAL A 105 13.79 -7.13 0.35
CA VAL A 105 12.99 -5.91 0.16
C VAL A 105 13.78 -4.67 0.59
N LEU A 106 14.49 -4.73 1.72
CA LEU A 106 15.35 -3.63 2.19
C LEU A 106 16.49 -3.32 1.21
N GLU A 107 17.11 -4.35 0.63
CA GLU A 107 18.11 -4.22 -0.44
C GLU A 107 17.52 -3.52 -1.66
N LEU A 108 16.37 -3.97 -2.16
CA LEU A 108 15.67 -3.33 -3.29
C LEU A 108 15.23 -1.88 -3.02
N LEU A 109 14.94 -1.54 -1.76
CA LEU A 109 14.67 -0.15 -1.35
C LEU A 109 15.94 0.72 -1.35
N GLY A 110 17.10 0.14 -0.99
CA GLY A 110 18.40 0.82 -1.06
C GLY A 110 18.91 0.99 -2.49
N ASP A 111 18.57 0.06 -3.38
CA ASP A 111 19.04 0.00 -4.77
C ASP A 111 18.09 0.67 -5.77
N HIS A 112 17.11 1.47 -5.33
CA HIS A 112 16.02 1.92 -6.17
C HIS A 112 16.46 2.91 -7.28
N LYS A 113 17.03 2.37 -8.36
CA LYS A 113 16.92 2.92 -9.71
C LYS A 113 15.44 2.81 -10.12
N PRO A 114 14.85 3.83 -10.76
CA PRO A 114 13.46 3.76 -11.23
C PRO A 114 13.32 2.58 -12.20
N CYS A 115 12.58 1.55 -11.79
CA CYS A 115 12.42 0.34 -12.58
C CYS A 115 11.26 0.53 -13.57
N ASN A 116 11.61 0.89 -14.81
CA ASN A 116 10.71 1.06 -15.96
C ASN A 116 10.15 -0.27 -16.52
N LYS A 117 9.95 -1.30 -15.68
CA LYS A 117 9.45 -2.61 -16.13
C LYS A 117 8.11 -2.91 -15.48
N THR A 118 7.07 -2.53 -16.20
CA THR A 118 5.69 -3.02 -16.12
C THR A 118 5.66 -4.55 -16.09
N LYS A 119 5.46 -5.12 -14.90
CA LYS A 119 4.79 -6.41 -14.75
C LYS A 119 3.58 -6.17 -13.85
N PRO A 120 2.35 -6.46 -14.32
CA PRO A 120 1.14 -6.21 -13.54
C PRO A 120 1.13 -7.20 -12.37
N LEU A 121 1.52 -6.75 -11.19
CA LEU A 121 1.23 -7.45 -9.95
C LEU A 121 -0.06 -6.85 -9.39
N ILE A 122 -1.19 -7.17 -10.02
CA ILE A 122 -2.47 -7.12 -9.31
C ILE A 122 -2.44 -8.35 -8.41
N LEU A 123 -1.95 -8.20 -7.18
CA LEU A 123 -2.02 -9.26 -6.17
C LEU A 123 -3.48 -9.37 -5.70
N VAL A 124 -4.30 -9.98 -6.56
CA VAL A 124 -5.58 -10.57 -6.17
C VAL A 124 -5.24 -11.98 -5.72
N ASN A 125 -5.30 -12.26 -4.42
CA ASN A 125 -5.13 -13.63 -3.92
C ASN A 125 -6.32 -14.46 -4.42
N GLN A 126 -6.02 -15.53 -5.15
CA GLN A 126 -6.93 -16.58 -5.58
C GLN A 126 -7.26 -17.53 -4.43
#